data_AF-I3D3S0-F1
#
_entry.id   AF-I3D3S0-F1
#
_cell.length_a   1.000
_cell.length_b   1.000
_cell.length_c   1.000
_cell.angle_alpha   90.00
_cell.angle_beta   90.00
_cell.angle_gamma   90.00
#
_symmetry.space_group_name_H-M   'P 1'
#
loop_
_entity.id
_entity.type
_entity.pdbx_description
1 polymer ?
#
loop_
_entity_poly.entity_id
_entity_poly.type
_entity_poly.pdbx_seq_one_letter_code
_entity_poly.pdbx_strand_id
1 'polypeptide(L)'
;MHGKITKKPTNFSWLIEEKLAGSGIPTSFDEFEWLLNQGVKSIVTMTENALPNNWVENIDYLHVPTPDLTAPDMDKIDSAVDFIHEQIKNDQAVMVHCAAGMGRAGTILACYFVKYEKFSAADAINKIRIARPGSIQSEVQELAIGFYEKHVKN
;
A
#
# COMPACT_ATOMS: atom_id res chain seq x y z
N MET A 1 6.72 23.96 -8.76
CA MET A 1 7.92 23.94 -7.88
C MET A 1 7.48 23.66 -6.45
N HIS A 2 7.33 22.39 -6.04
CA HIS A 2 6.94 22.05 -4.65
C HIS A 2 7.70 20.84 -4.07
N GLY A 3 8.71 20.30 -4.77
CA GLY A 3 9.42 19.07 -4.37
C GLY A 3 10.82 19.26 -3.77
N LYS A 4 11.18 20.45 -3.25
CA LYS A 4 12.54 20.71 -2.73
C LYS A 4 12.65 21.05 -1.23
N ILE A 5 11.54 21.07 -0.49
CA ILE A 5 11.55 21.48 0.94
C ILE A 5 11.18 20.34 1.89
N THR A 6 10.44 19.33 1.42
CA THR A 6 10.13 18.14 2.22
C THR A 6 10.79 16.93 1.60
N LYS A 7 11.75 16.31 2.30
CA LYS A 7 12.35 15.00 1.94
C LYS A 7 11.33 13.84 2.10
N LYS A 8 10.07 14.07 1.79
CA LYS A 8 8.94 13.18 2.07
C LYS A 8 8.38 12.68 0.73
N PRO A 9 8.18 11.36 0.55
CA PRO A 9 7.51 10.84 -0.63
C PRO A 9 6.11 11.43 -0.82
N THR A 10 5.68 11.51 -2.08
CA THR A 10 4.33 12.00 -2.40
C THR A 10 3.24 11.19 -1.70
N ASN A 11 2.18 11.85 -1.25
CA ASN A 11 0.98 11.22 -0.70
C ASN A 11 1.22 10.20 0.44
N PHE A 12 2.26 10.36 1.25
CA PHE A 12 2.42 9.53 2.45
C PHE A 12 1.40 9.92 3.53
N SER A 13 0.65 8.92 4.04
CA SER A 13 -0.21 9.04 5.23
C SER A 13 -0.42 7.70 5.92
N TRP A 14 -0.52 7.73 7.25
CA TRP A 14 -0.94 6.59 8.07
C TRP A 14 -2.46 6.37 7.95
N LEU A 15 -2.87 5.12 7.71
CA LEU A 15 -4.27 4.66 7.77
C LEU A 15 -4.58 4.01 9.11
N ILE A 16 -3.58 3.36 9.70
CA ILE A 16 -3.52 2.92 11.09
C ILE A 16 -2.25 3.53 11.64
N GLU A 17 -2.39 4.40 12.64
CA GLU A 17 -1.28 5.19 13.18
C GLU A 17 -0.10 4.29 13.55
N GLU A 18 1.09 4.65 13.04
CA GLU A 18 2.37 3.93 13.24
C GLU A 18 2.36 2.44 12.85
N LYS A 19 1.37 1.97 12.10
CA LYS A 19 1.22 0.55 11.73
C LYS A 19 1.06 0.31 10.23
N LEU A 20 0.21 1.09 9.57
CA LEU A 20 -0.09 0.89 8.15
C LEU A 20 -0.18 2.23 7.43
N ALA A 21 0.70 2.46 6.47
CA ALA A 21 0.74 3.66 5.64
C ALA A 21 0.55 3.35 4.16
N GLY A 22 0.03 4.33 3.43
CA GLY A 22 0.10 4.39 1.98
C GLY A 22 1.05 5.50 1.53
N SER A 23 1.74 5.31 0.41
CA SER A 23 2.66 6.32 -0.14
C SER A 23 2.76 6.25 -1.66
N GLY A 24 3.24 7.32 -2.30
CA GLY A 24 3.90 7.26 -3.60
C GLY A 24 5.31 6.70 -3.49
N ILE A 25 5.93 6.41 -4.63
CA ILE A 25 7.27 5.82 -4.70
C ILE A 25 8.31 6.81 -4.11
N PRO A 26 9.24 6.34 -3.24
CA PRO A 26 10.41 7.13 -2.90
C PRO A 26 11.31 7.25 -4.14
N THR A 27 11.62 8.48 -4.54
CA THR A 27 12.40 8.79 -5.74
C THR A 27 13.87 9.09 -5.46
N SER A 28 14.24 9.17 -4.19
CA SER A 28 15.61 9.39 -3.72
C SER A 28 15.87 8.66 -2.41
N PHE A 29 17.14 8.44 -2.09
CA PHE A 29 17.52 7.82 -0.81
C PHE A 29 17.11 8.67 0.39
N ASP A 30 17.14 10.01 0.27
CA ASP A 30 16.63 10.92 1.31
C ASP A 30 15.15 10.70 1.62
N GLU A 31 14.32 10.47 0.59
CA GLU A 31 12.90 10.14 0.77
C GLU A 31 12.70 8.74 1.38
N PHE A 32 13.58 7.81 1.04
CA PHE A 32 13.60 6.48 1.62
C PHE A 32 14.00 6.50 3.10
N GLU A 33 15.08 7.19 3.45
CA GLU A 33 15.54 7.40 4.83
C GLU A 33 14.49 8.10 5.68
N TRP A 34 13.77 9.07 5.10
CA TRP A 34 12.65 9.72 5.78
C TRP A 34 11.57 8.71 6.20
N LEU A 35 11.24 7.71 5.36
CA LEU A 35 10.28 6.66 5.71
C LEU A 35 10.77 5.83 6.92
N LEU A 36 12.05 5.50 6.97
CA LEU A 36 12.64 4.75 8.09
C LEU A 36 12.57 5.56 9.38
N ASN A 37 12.84 6.86 9.29
CA ASN A 37 12.72 7.78 10.42
C ASN A 37 11.26 7.97 10.90
N GLN A 38 10.26 7.67 10.07
CA GLN A 38 8.86 7.58 10.52
C GLN A 38 8.53 6.25 11.20
N GLY A 39 9.48 5.31 11.26
CA GLY A 39 9.29 3.99 11.87
C GLY A 39 8.79 2.92 10.89
N VAL A 40 8.78 3.17 9.58
CA VAL A 40 8.48 2.14 8.58
C VAL A 40 9.58 1.07 8.61
N LYS A 41 9.18 -0.19 8.77
CA LYS A 41 10.10 -1.35 8.82
C LYS A 41 9.79 -2.41 7.77
N SER A 42 8.68 -2.29 7.05
CA SER A 42 8.32 -3.20 5.96
C SER A 42 7.69 -2.43 4.80
N ILE A 43 7.95 -2.89 3.58
CA ILE A 43 7.49 -2.20 2.37
C ILE A 43 6.85 -3.19 1.39
N VAL A 44 5.67 -2.82 0.88
CA VAL A 44 5.02 -3.47 -0.25
C VAL A 44 5.09 -2.56 -1.48
N THR A 45 5.80 -3.00 -2.51
CA THR A 45 5.94 -2.27 -3.78
C THR A 45 4.95 -2.81 -4.81
N MET A 46 4.10 -1.93 -5.35
CA MET A 46 3.11 -2.28 -6.38
C MET A 46 3.50 -1.84 -7.80
N THR A 47 4.62 -1.12 -7.96
CA THR A 47 5.11 -0.72 -9.29
C THR A 47 5.66 -1.91 -10.06
N GLU A 48 5.67 -1.80 -11.38
CA GLU A 48 6.20 -2.81 -12.30
C GLU A 48 7.67 -3.12 -11.99
N ASN A 49 8.44 -2.11 -11.59
CA ASN A 49 9.82 -2.24 -11.13
C ASN A 49 9.88 -2.22 -9.60
N ALA A 50 10.78 -3.04 -9.04
CA ALA A 50 11.11 -3.03 -7.62
C ALA A 50 11.90 -1.76 -7.23
N LEU A 51 12.02 -1.52 -5.93
CA LEU A 51 12.99 -0.57 -5.40
C LEU A 51 14.42 -1.12 -5.54
N PRO A 52 15.46 -0.25 -5.53
CA PRO A 52 16.85 -0.70 -5.55
C PRO A 52 17.15 -1.68 -4.39
N ASN A 53 17.82 -2.80 -4.70
CA ASN A 53 18.11 -3.85 -3.71
C ASN A 53 18.86 -3.32 -2.47
N ASN A 54 19.79 -2.40 -2.67
CA ASN A 54 20.58 -1.80 -1.57
C ASN A 54 19.76 -0.88 -0.66
N TRP A 55 18.53 -0.49 -1.04
CA TRP A 55 17.64 0.24 -0.14
C TRP A 55 16.91 -0.73 0.78
N VAL A 56 16.47 -1.86 0.24
CA VAL A 56 15.55 -2.79 0.93
C VAL A 56 16.26 -3.98 1.59
N GLU A 57 17.59 -4.06 1.54
CA GLU A 57 18.38 -5.18 2.10
C GLU A 57 18.15 -5.44 3.59
N ASN A 58 17.76 -4.42 4.36
CA ASN A 58 17.53 -4.48 5.80
C ASN A 58 16.06 -4.22 6.18
N ILE A 59 15.13 -4.40 5.23
CA ILE A 59 13.69 -4.17 5.40
C ILE A 59 12.93 -5.40 4.94
N ASP A 60 11.88 -5.77 5.67
CA ASP A 60 10.97 -6.80 5.19
C ASP A 60 10.22 -6.31 3.96
N TYR A 61 10.50 -6.94 2.83
CA TYR A 61 10.15 -6.40 1.52
C TYR A 61 9.33 -7.38 0.69
N LEU A 62 8.21 -6.91 0.14
CA LEU A 62 7.38 -7.65 -0.81
C LEU A 62 7.19 -6.83 -2.09
N HIS A 63 7.53 -7.42 -3.23
CA HIS A 63 7.29 -6.84 -4.54
C HIS A 63 6.11 -7.53 -5.25
N VAL A 64 5.06 -6.77 -5.54
CA VAL A 64 3.84 -7.23 -6.22
C VAL A 64 3.67 -6.43 -7.52
N PRO A 65 4.42 -6.76 -8.59
CA PRO A 65 4.42 -5.97 -9.81
C PRO A 65 3.03 -5.92 -10.45
N THR A 66 2.50 -4.71 -10.58
CA THR A 66 1.14 -4.47 -11.06
C THR A 66 1.15 -3.35 -12.10
N PRO A 67 0.64 -3.56 -13.32
CA PRO A 67 0.50 -2.50 -14.32
C PRO A 67 -0.30 -1.31 -13.81
N ASP A 68 0.02 -0.11 -14.29
CA ASP A 68 -0.73 1.07 -13.87
C ASP A 68 -2.24 0.98 -14.16
N LEU A 69 -3.05 1.55 -13.26
CA LEU A 69 -4.52 1.53 -13.29
C LEU A 69 -5.19 0.13 -13.25
N THR A 70 -4.43 -0.95 -13.02
CA THR A 70 -4.98 -2.31 -12.80
C THR A 70 -4.86 -2.75 -11.34
N ALA A 71 -5.17 -4.02 -11.08
CA ALA A 71 -4.99 -4.70 -9.79
C ALA A 71 -4.28 -6.04 -10.00
N PRO A 72 -3.58 -6.59 -8.98
CA PRO A 72 -3.04 -7.94 -9.05
C PRO A 72 -4.14 -9.00 -9.13
N ASP A 73 -3.77 -10.24 -9.43
CA ASP A 73 -4.65 -11.40 -9.26
C ASP A 73 -4.98 -11.65 -7.76
N MET A 74 -6.04 -12.42 -7.50
CA MET A 74 -6.57 -12.61 -6.14
C MET A 74 -5.55 -13.23 -5.19
N ASP A 75 -4.78 -14.22 -5.64
CA ASP A 75 -3.78 -14.90 -4.81
C ASP A 75 -2.66 -13.94 -4.40
N LYS A 76 -2.23 -13.04 -5.29
CA LYS A 76 -1.27 -11.98 -4.96
C LYS A 76 -1.85 -10.91 -4.06
N ILE A 77 -3.11 -10.54 -4.24
CA ILE A 77 -3.79 -9.63 -3.31
C ILE A 77 -3.81 -10.27 -1.92
N ASP A 78 -4.21 -11.54 -1.81
CA ASP A 78 -4.31 -12.24 -0.54
C ASP A 78 -2.94 -12.36 0.15
N SER A 79 -1.92 -12.78 -0.61
CA SER A 79 -0.54 -12.88 -0.11
C SER A 79 0.00 -11.52 0.36
N ALA A 80 -0.31 -10.43 -0.35
CA ALA A 80 0.13 -9.09 0.04
C ALA A 80 -0.58 -8.60 1.30
N VAL A 81 -1.88 -8.86 1.43
CA VAL A 81 -2.69 -8.51 2.59
C VAL A 81 -2.23 -9.29 3.83
N ASP A 82 -1.90 -10.58 3.66
CA ASP A 82 -1.41 -11.43 4.74
C ASP A 82 -0.02 -11.02 5.19
N PHE A 83 0.88 -10.72 4.24
CA PHE A 83 2.18 -10.13 4.55
C PHE A 83 2.02 -8.85 5.38
N ILE A 84 1.15 -7.92 4.98
CA ILE A 84 0.90 -6.69 5.75
C ILE A 84 0.46 -7.03 7.19
N HIS A 85 -0.46 -7.97 7.35
CA HIS A 85 -0.98 -8.33 8.66
C HIS A 85 0.04 -9.02 9.55
N GLU A 86 0.85 -9.93 9.00
CA GLU A 86 1.93 -10.61 9.72
C GLU A 86 2.97 -9.61 10.22
N GLN A 87 3.37 -8.66 9.39
CA GLN A 87 4.31 -7.60 9.77
C GLN A 87 3.73 -6.71 10.87
N ILE A 88 2.47 -6.29 10.77
CA ILE A 88 1.80 -5.50 11.81
C ILE A 88 1.74 -6.27 13.13
N LYS A 89 1.47 -7.58 13.10
CA LYS A 89 1.48 -8.43 14.31
C LYS A 89 2.85 -8.56 14.96
N ASN A 90 3.92 -8.38 14.19
CA ASN A 90 5.31 -8.42 14.64
C ASN A 90 5.87 -7.03 14.99
N ASP A 91 5.00 -6.05 15.23
CA ASP A 91 5.34 -4.65 15.52
C ASP A 91 6.25 -4.01 14.44
N GLN A 92 6.06 -4.45 13.19
CA GLN A 92 6.70 -3.90 12.00
C GLN A 92 5.69 -3.03 11.24
N ALA A 93 5.89 -1.71 11.27
CA ALA A 93 5.03 -0.80 10.54
C ALA A 93 5.23 -0.97 9.03
N VAL A 94 4.13 -1.11 8.30
CA VAL A 94 4.14 -1.42 6.86
C VAL A 94 3.74 -0.20 6.05
N MET A 95 4.49 0.05 4.98
CA MET A 95 4.13 1.04 3.97
C MET A 95 3.84 0.34 2.64
N VAL A 96 2.69 0.64 2.05
CA VAL A 96 2.32 0.19 0.71
C VAL A 96 2.45 1.36 -0.28
N HIS A 97 3.19 1.17 -1.38
CA HIS A 97 3.29 2.20 -2.41
C HIS A 97 3.06 1.71 -3.83
N CYS A 98 2.70 2.65 -4.69
CA CYS A 98 2.78 2.53 -6.14
C CYS A 98 3.55 3.73 -6.70
N ALA A 99 3.25 4.21 -7.91
CA ALA A 99 3.88 5.43 -8.44
C ALA A 99 3.46 6.68 -7.63
N ALA A 100 2.17 7.03 -7.65
CA ALA A 100 1.65 8.23 -6.98
C ALA A 100 0.93 7.94 -5.64
N GLY A 101 0.83 6.66 -5.25
CA GLY A 101 0.18 6.25 -3.99
C GLY A 101 -1.34 6.37 -3.97
N MET A 102 -1.99 6.32 -5.14
CA MET A 102 -3.44 6.52 -5.28
C MET A 102 -4.18 5.25 -5.72
N GLY A 103 -3.90 4.70 -6.91
CA GLY A 103 -4.60 3.52 -7.45
C GLY A 103 -4.22 2.21 -6.76
N ARG A 104 -3.17 1.55 -7.30
CA ARG A 104 -2.72 0.20 -6.88
C ARG A 104 -2.50 0.06 -5.36
N ALA A 105 -1.84 1.03 -4.73
CA ALA A 105 -1.63 1.03 -3.29
C ALA A 105 -2.95 1.12 -2.51
N GLY A 106 -3.87 2.00 -2.95
CA GLY A 106 -5.20 2.12 -2.36
C GLY A 106 -6.02 0.84 -2.46
N THR A 107 -5.88 0.10 -3.56
CA THR A 107 -6.53 -1.22 -3.75
C THR A 107 -6.08 -2.23 -2.69
N ILE A 108 -4.77 -2.42 -2.49
CA ILE A 108 -4.25 -3.35 -1.47
C ILE A 108 -4.63 -2.91 -0.06
N LEU A 109 -4.54 -1.61 0.23
CA LEU A 109 -4.95 -1.07 1.53
C LEU A 109 -6.44 -1.33 1.80
N ALA A 110 -7.32 -1.17 0.80
CA ALA A 110 -8.73 -1.49 0.94
C ALA A 110 -8.95 -2.99 1.21
N CYS A 111 -8.25 -3.87 0.48
CA CYS A 111 -8.32 -5.32 0.70
C CYS A 111 -7.87 -5.72 2.11
N TYR A 112 -6.88 -5.04 2.70
CA TYR A 112 -6.51 -5.25 4.10
C TYR A 112 -7.69 -4.98 5.06
N PHE A 113 -8.39 -3.85 4.89
CA PHE A 113 -9.56 -3.53 5.71
C PHE A 113 -10.71 -4.53 5.49
N VAL A 114 -10.86 -5.08 4.29
CA VAL A 114 -11.82 -6.16 4.02
C VAL A 114 -11.48 -7.42 4.82
N LYS A 115 -10.24 -7.95 4.69
CA LYS A 115 -9.88 -9.25 5.30
C LYS A 115 -9.74 -9.17 6.82
N TYR A 116 -9.04 -8.17 7.33
CA TYR A 116 -8.63 -8.15 8.74
C TYR A 116 -9.47 -7.23 9.62
N GLU A 117 -10.03 -6.15 9.07
CA GLU A 117 -10.94 -5.26 9.81
C GLU A 117 -12.43 -5.56 9.55
N LYS A 118 -12.72 -6.54 8.68
CA LYS A 118 -14.07 -7.04 8.36
C LYS A 118 -14.99 -6.01 7.72
N PHE A 119 -14.43 -5.07 6.96
CA PHE A 119 -15.20 -4.08 6.22
C PHE A 119 -15.85 -4.74 4.99
N SER A 120 -17.01 -4.24 4.57
CA SER A 120 -17.49 -4.51 3.21
C SER A 120 -16.56 -3.85 2.18
N ALA A 121 -16.56 -4.32 0.92
CA ALA A 121 -15.77 -3.68 -0.12
C ALA A 121 -16.12 -2.19 -0.26
N ALA A 122 -17.41 -1.85 -0.17
CA ALA A 122 -17.90 -0.47 -0.24
C ALA A 122 -17.37 0.38 0.91
N ASP A 123 -17.41 -0.13 2.15
CA ASP A 123 -16.91 0.60 3.32
C ASP A 123 -15.39 0.79 3.26
N ALA A 124 -14.66 -0.23 2.80
CA ALA A 124 -13.21 -0.17 2.65
C ALA A 124 -12.81 0.88 1.60
N ILE A 125 -13.46 0.87 0.42
CA ILE A 125 -13.25 1.88 -0.63
C ILE A 125 -13.51 3.28 -0.08
N ASN A 126 -14.65 3.47 0.60
CA ASN A 126 -15.02 4.76 1.16
C ASN A 126 -14.01 5.24 2.22
N LYS A 127 -13.60 4.37 3.15
CA LYS A 127 -12.58 4.67 4.15
C LYS A 127 -11.26 5.12 3.51
N ILE A 128 -10.79 4.39 2.49
CA ILE A 128 -9.54 4.73 1.80
C ILE A 128 -9.67 6.07 1.07
N ARG A 129 -10.80 6.34 0.42
CA ARG A 129 -11.02 7.62 -0.29
C ARG A 129 -11.12 8.82 0.66
N ILE A 130 -11.72 8.65 1.84
CA ILE A 130 -11.77 9.68 2.88
C ILE A 130 -10.36 9.96 3.42
N ALA A 131 -9.61 8.92 3.76
CA ALA A 131 -8.27 9.07 4.32
C ALA A 131 -7.22 9.51 3.29
N ARG A 132 -7.44 9.17 2.01
CA ARG A 132 -6.51 9.38 0.89
C ARG A 132 -7.31 9.77 -0.38
N PRO A 133 -7.74 11.04 -0.50
CA PRO A 133 -8.51 11.52 -1.64
C PRO A 133 -7.85 11.19 -2.98
N GLY A 134 -8.64 10.70 -3.94
CA GLY A 134 -8.16 10.28 -5.26
C GLY A 134 -7.67 8.82 -5.33
N SER A 135 -7.72 8.07 -4.22
CA SER A 135 -7.36 6.65 -4.22
C SER A 135 -8.40 5.76 -4.92
N ILE A 136 -7.93 4.62 -5.44
CA ILE A 136 -8.74 3.64 -6.19
C ILE A 136 -9.29 4.29 -7.46
N GLN A 137 -8.46 4.31 -8.51
CA GLN A 137 -8.55 5.22 -9.65
C GLN A 137 -9.28 4.62 -10.86
N SER A 138 -9.59 3.33 -10.84
CA SER A 138 -10.25 2.65 -11.96
C SER A 138 -11.33 1.69 -11.50
N GLU A 139 -12.30 1.43 -12.37
CA GLU A 139 -13.35 0.42 -12.16
C GLU A 139 -12.75 -0.98 -11.93
N VAL A 140 -11.66 -1.31 -12.62
CA VAL A 140 -10.93 -2.58 -12.44
C VAL A 140 -10.45 -2.73 -11.00
N GLN A 141 -9.98 -1.66 -10.37
CA GLN A 141 -9.54 -1.68 -8.97
C GLN A 141 -10.71 -1.82 -7.99
N GLU A 142 -11.84 -1.17 -8.25
CA GLU A 142 -13.06 -1.33 -7.44
C GLU A 142 -13.60 -2.76 -7.52
N LEU A 143 -13.68 -3.31 -8.74
CA LEU A 143 -14.11 -4.68 -9.00
C LEU A 143 -13.21 -5.70 -8.30
N ALA A 144 -11.89 -5.48 -8.32
CA ALA A 144 -10.95 -6.34 -7.61
C ALA A 144 -11.24 -6.39 -6.11
N ILE A 145 -11.52 -5.26 -5.46
CA ILE A 145 -11.87 -5.22 -4.03
C ILE A 145 -13.20 -5.95 -3.78
N GLY A 146 -14.20 -5.75 -4.64
CA GLY A 146 -15.49 -6.43 -4.55
C GLY A 146 -15.40 -7.95 -4.75
N PHE A 147 -14.54 -8.42 -5.66
CA PHE A 147 -14.26 -9.84 -5.83
C PHE A 147 -13.46 -10.41 -4.65
N TYR A 148 -12.52 -9.63 -4.10
CA TYR A 148 -11.75 -10.05 -2.94
C TYR A 148 -12.63 -10.23 -1.69
N GLU A 149 -13.61 -9.36 -1.46
CA GLU A 149 -14.60 -9.56 -0.39
C GLU A 149 -15.33 -10.91 -0.50
N LYS A 150 -15.67 -11.34 -1.73
CA LYS A 150 -16.28 -12.66 -1.97
C LYS A 150 -15.28 -13.78 -1.75
N HIS A 151 -14.03 -13.58 -2.14
CA HIS A 151 -12.95 -14.55 -1.97
C HIS A 151 -12.71 -14.89 -0.49
N VAL A 152 -12.67 -13.88 0.38
CA VAL A 152 -12.40 -14.06 1.83
C VAL A 152 -13.59 -14.67 2.60
N LYS A 153 -14.80 -14.64 2.05
CA LYS A 153 -16.01 -15.20 2.67
C LYS A 153 -16.24 -16.69 2.35
N ASN A 154 -15.51 -17.24 1.39
CA ASN A 154 -15.57 -18.65 1.02
C ASN A 154 -14.56 -19.46 1.84
#